data_AF-A0A8B7NI08-F1
#
_entry.id   AF-A0A8B7NI08-F1
#
_cell.length_a   1.000
_cell.length_b   1.000
_cell.length_c   1.000
_cell.angle_alpha   90.00
_cell.angle_beta   90.00
_cell.angle_gamma   90.00
#
_symmetry.space_group_name_H-M   'P 1'
#
loop_
_entity.id
_entity.type
_entity.pdbx_description
1 polymer ?
#
loop_
_entity_poly.entity_id
_entity_poly.type
_entity_poly.pdbx_seq_one_letter_code
_entity_poly.pdbx_strand_id
1 'polypeptide(L)'
;MLANIFVVLTGISLLVQTNEAAVDPLCAKFGSNHTTCFPAKNCATDANGGPCGVSKADKAFILKYHNEYRQKISKGGETRGSPGPQPAGKNLRELTWNNDLARTAQRWAEQFVSGHDCNAELVGFAAVTHCSRIPGYDAVGQNFYLGGSSGPITSANWQAAIDEWIGEVKDVVGSTMKTNGGVIGHYTQVVWAETHEVGCGVFGNNKPCVWGGWNDFNCAKYICNYGPGGNVLNEDLTPQPPYSTTTGCVKPSKKYPGLCKA
;
A
#
# COMPACT_ATOMS: atom_id res chain seq x y z
N MET A 1 35.32 25.01 66.60
CA MET A 1 34.04 24.49 66.06
C MET A 1 33.79 25.17 64.73
N LEU A 2 34.02 24.45 63.63
CA LEU A 2 33.72 24.91 62.27
C LEU A 2 32.26 24.55 61.98
N ALA A 3 31.42 25.56 61.74
CA ALA A 3 30.05 25.36 61.29
C ALA A 3 30.01 25.57 59.77
N ASN A 4 29.86 24.48 59.02
CA ASN A 4 29.64 24.51 57.58
C ASN A 4 28.22 25.03 57.32
N ILE A 5 28.11 26.21 56.71
CA ILE A 5 26.84 26.73 56.19
C ILE A 5 26.62 26.13 54.80
N PHE A 6 25.62 25.26 54.69
CA PHE A 6 25.09 24.79 53.40
C PHE A 6 24.10 25.83 52.87
N VAL A 7 24.45 26.51 51.78
CA VAL A 7 23.50 27.31 51.00
C VAL A 7 22.94 26.41 49.90
N VAL A 8 21.67 26.04 50.04
CA VAL A 8 20.93 25.25 49.04
C VAL A 8 20.44 26.21 47.95
N LEU A 9 21.07 26.16 46.77
CA LEU A 9 20.54 26.76 45.55
C LEU A 9 19.42 25.86 45.03
N THR A 10 18.17 26.24 45.24
CA THR A 10 17.01 25.61 44.61
C THR A 10 17.01 25.98 43.12
N GLY A 11 17.63 25.12 42.31
CA GLY A 11 17.49 25.17 40.86
C GLY A 11 16.03 24.95 40.48
N ILE A 12 15.40 25.96 39.89
CA ILE A 12 14.12 25.78 39.19
C ILE A 12 14.43 25.00 37.92
N SER A 13 14.23 23.69 37.98
CA SER A 13 14.21 22.83 36.79
C SER A 13 12.97 23.19 35.98
N LEU A 14 13.12 24.03 34.95
CA LEU A 14 12.11 24.15 33.90
C LEU A 14 12.04 22.83 33.13
N LEU A 15 11.19 21.92 33.59
CA LEU A 15 10.72 20.79 32.80
C LEU A 15 9.79 21.34 31.72
N VAL A 16 10.36 21.66 30.56
CA VAL A 16 9.56 21.85 29.35
C VAL A 16 9.06 20.46 28.94
N GLN A 17 7.84 20.11 29.34
CA GLN A 17 7.13 18.97 28.78
C GLN A 17 6.63 19.36 27.38
N THR A 18 7.45 19.15 26.35
CA THR A 18 6.92 19.11 24.97
C THR A 18 6.30 17.73 24.74
N ASN A 19 5.05 17.55 25.16
CA ASN A 19 4.31 16.31 24.93
C ASN A 19 3.14 16.50 23.96
N GLU A 20 3.30 17.38 22.96
CA GLU A 20 2.55 17.22 21.72
C GLU A 20 3.36 16.27 20.84
N ALA A 21 2.84 15.06 20.61
CA ALA A 21 3.38 14.18 19.59
C ALA A 21 3.49 15.00 18.29
N ALA A 22 4.68 15.12 17.73
CA ALA A 22 4.89 15.89 16.52
C ALA A 22 3.87 15.43 15.46
N VAL A 23 3.04 16.37 14.99
CA VAL A 23 2.02 16.11 13.96
C VAL A 23 2.73 15.49 12.74
N ASP A 24 2.17 14.41 12.21
CA ASP A 24 2.76 13.72 11.05
C ASP A 24 3.00 14.73 9.91
N PRO A 25 4.18 14.72 9.25
CA PRO A 25 4.49 15.73 8.23
C PRO A 25 3.49 15.77 7.06
N LEU A 26 2.89 14.64 6.69
CA LEU A 26 1.87 14.60 5.64
C LEU A 26 0.54 15.17 6.15
N CYS A 27 0.21 14.91 7.42
CA CYS A 27 -0.94 15.52 8.08
C CYS A 27 -0.79 17.06 8.12
N ALA A 28 0.37 17.55 8.55
CA ALA A 28 0.67 18.98 8.60
C ALA A 28 0.62 19.63 7.20
N LYS A 29 1.02 18.89 6.16
CA LYS A 29 1.07 19.40 4.78
C LYS A 29 -0.28 19.38 4.07
N PHE A 30 -1.05 18.30 4.20
CA PHE A 30 -2.27 18.07 3.41
C PHE A 30 -3.56 18.30 4.19
N GLY A 31 -3.47 18.61 5.48
CA GLY A 31 -4.60 18.96 6.34
C GLY A 31 -5.26 17.75 6.99
N SER A 32 -6.25 18.02 7.84
CA SER A 32 -6.89 17.06 8.77
C SER A 32 -7.52 15.82 8.12
N ASN A 33 -7.84 15.89 6.83
CA ASN A 33 -8.45 14.77 6.09
C ASN A 33 -7.41 13.79 5.55
N HIS A 34 -6.11 14.08 5.71
CA HIS A 34 -5.06 13.15 5.33
C HIS A 34 -5.05 11.94 6.27
N THR A 35 -4.90 10.73 5.73
CA THR A 35 -4.98 9.46 6.46
C THR A 35 -4.00 9.41 7.63
N THR A 36 -2.82 10.03 7.52
CA THR A 36 -1.85 10.10 8.63
C THR A 36 -2.24 11.02 9.78
N CYS A 37 -3.29 11.84 9.64
CA CYS A 37 -3.88 12.60 10.75
C CYS A 37 -4.69 11.71 11.70
N PHE A 38 -5.10 10.51 11.26
CA PHE A 38 -5.74 9.58 12.18
C PHE A 38 -4.74 9.11 13.26
N PRO A 39 -5.20 8.92 14.50
CA PRO A 39 -4.35 8.41 15.56
C PRO A 39 -3.76 7.04 15.22
N ALA A 40 -2.48 6.87 15.54
CA ALA A 40 -1.80 5.58 15.45
C ALA A 40 -2.38 4.58 16.45
N LYS A 41 -2.48 3.31 16.04
CA LYS A 41 -2.67 2.22 17.00
C LYS A 41 -1.35 1.88 17.70
N ASN A 42 -1.44 1.53 18.97
CA ASN A 42 -0.34 0.94 19.70
C ASN A 42 -0.33 -0.57 19.46
N CYS A 43 0.53 -1.03 18.56
CA CYS A 43 0.60 -2.46 18.18
C CYS A 43 0.70 -3.42 19.37
N ALA A 44 1.37 -3.04 20.47
CA ALA A 44 1.52 -3.92 21.62
C ALA A 44 0.20 -4.21 22.34
N THR A 45 -0.74 -3.25 22.34
CA THR A 45 -2.02 -3.36 23.05
C THR A 45 -3.19 -3.59 22.10
N ASP A 46 -3.18 -2.94 20.94
CA ASP A 46 -4.33 -2.88 20.05
C ASP A 46 -4.40 -4.05 19.08
N ALA A 47 -3.26 -4.66 18.75
CA ALA A 47 -3.20 -5.79 17.83
C ALA A 47 -3.58 -7.13 18.50
N ASN A 48 -3.62 -7.21 19.84
CA ASN A 48 -4.07 -8.43 20.55
C ASN A 48 -3.42 -9.73 19.99
N GLY A 49 -2.09 -9.72 19.83
CA GLY A 49 -1.32 -10.84 19.25
C GLY A 49 -1.43 -11.00 17.73
N GLY A 50 -2.13 -10.10 17.04
CA GLY A 50 -2.27 -10.06 15.59
C GLY A 50 -1.18 -9.25 14.89
N PRO A 51 -1.13 -9.30 13.54
CA PRO A 51 -0.15 -8.56 12.77
C PRO A 51 -0.37 -7.06 12.90
N CYS A 52 0.71 -6.30 13.09
CA CYS A 52 0.68 -4.83 13.14
C CYS A 52 2.01 -4.28 12.64
N GLY A 53 1.98 -3.60 11.50
CA GLY A 53 3.19 -3.08 10.87
C GLY A 53 3.83 -4.04 9.86
N VAL A 54 4.76 -3.50 9.08
CA VAL A 54 5.52 -4.25 8.07
C VAL A 54 6.96 -4.42 8.55
N SER A 55 7.40 -5.66 8.76
CA SER A 55 8.78 -5.93 9.16
C SER A 55 9.76 -5.69 8.00
N LYS A 56 11.07 -5.67 8.30
CA LYS A 56 12.11 -5.60 7.26
C LYS A 56 12.04 -6.79 6.30
N ALA A 57 11.70 -7.97 6.80
CA ALA A 57 11.54 -9.18 6.01
C ALA A 57 10.31 -9.07 5.09
N ASP A 58 9.18 -8.58 5.63
CA ASP A 58 7.97 -8.35 4.85
C ASP A 58 8.19 -7.34 3.73
N LYS A 59 8.81 -6.20 4.03
CA LYS A 59 9.17 -5.18 3.01
C LYS A 59 10.01 -5.79 1.88
N ALA A 60 11.01 -6.61 2.22
CA ALA A 60 11.84 -7.27 1.23
C ALA A 60 11.03 -8.28 0.39
N PHE A 61 10.15 -9.05 1.03
CA PHE A 61 9.26 -10.00 0.38
C PHE A 61 8.28 -9.30 -0.56
N ILE A 62 7.56 -8.28 -0.09
CA ILE A 62 6.57 -7.51 -0.86
C ILE A 62 7.22 -6.95 -2.13
N LEU A 63 8.36 -6.27 -2.02
CA LEU A 63 9.08 -5.73 -3.17
C LEU A 63 9.50 -6.84 -4.13
N LYS A 64 10.07 -7.93 -3.60
CA LYS A 64 10.52 -9.05 -4.44
C LYS A 64 9.34 -9.65 -5.20
N TYR A 65 8.24 -9.92 -4.52
CA TYR A 65 7.09 -10.61 -5.09
C TYR A 65 6.37 -9.79 -6.17
N HIS A 66 6.16 -8.49 -5.92
CA HIS A 66 5.63 -7.58 -6.94
C HIS A 66 6.55 -7.51 -8.17
N ASN A 67 7.86 -7.37 -7.97
CA ASN A 67 8.81 -7.22 -9.07
C ASN A 67 8.99 -8.53 -9.86
N GLU A 68 8.97 -9.69 -9.22
CA GLU A 68 8.99 -10.98 -9.90
C GLU A 68 7.73 -11.18 -10.75
N TYR A 69 6.57 -10.79 -10.23
CA TYR A 69 5.32 -10.85 -11.00
C TYR A 69 5.31 -9.86 -12.18
N ARG A 70 5.72 -8.60 -11.96
CA ARG A 70 5.87 -7.62 -13.05
C ARG A 70 6.86 -8.11 -14.10
N GLN A 71 7.96 -8.75 -13.69
CA GLN A 71 8.94 -9.34 -14.61
C GLN A 71 8.34 -10.52 -15.40
N LYS A 72 7.52 -11.35 -14.77
CA LYS A 72 6.76 -12.41 -15.47
C LYS A 72 5.89 -11.82 -16.58
N ILE A 73 5.14 -10.75 -16.28
CA ILE A 73 4.31 -10.05 -17.28
C ILE A 73 5.18 -9.45 -18.39
N SER A 74 6.29 -8.82 -18.04
CA SER A 74 7.21 -8.24 -19.01
C SER A 74 7.76 -9.26 -20.02
N LYS A 75 7.94 -10.51 -19.58
CA LYS A 75 8.40 -11.62 -20.42
C LYS A 75 7.26 -12.36 -21.15
N GLY A 76 6.01 -11.91 -21.01
CA GLY A 76 4.85 -12.61 -21.59
C GLY A 76 4.56 -13.97 -20.94
N GLY A 77 4.95 -14.15 -19.66
CA GLY A 77 4.85 -15.43 -18.96
C GLY A 77 3.51 -15.66 -18.25
N GLU A 78 2.54 -14.73 -18.33
CA GLU A 78 1.22 -14.89 -17.72
C GLU A 78 0.24 -15.49 -18.71
N THR A 79 -0.08 -16.77 -18.50
CA THR A 79 -0.94 -17.56 -19.39
C THR A 79 -2.42 -17.34 -19.13
N ARG A 80 -2.79 -16.78 -17.97
CA ARG A 80 -4.17 -16.51 -17.57
C ARG A 80 -4.73 -15.27 -18.28
N GLY A 81 -6.05 -15.13 -18.31
CA GLY A 81 -6.79 -14.05 -18.98
C GLY A 81 -8.17 -14.53 -19.45
N SER A 82 -8.98 -13.62 -20.00
CA SER A 82 -10.31 -13.92 -20.54
C SER A 82 -10.47 -13.48 -22.02
N PRO A 83 -9.99 -14.27 -23.00
CA PRO A 83 -9.06 -15.39 -22.86
C PRO A 83 -7.60 -14.92 -22.65
N GLY A 84 -6.75 -15.80 -22.13
CA GLY A 84 -5.30 -15.59 -22.07
C GLY A 84 -4.59 -15.98 -23.37
N PRO A 85 -3.25 -15.79 -23.45
CA PRO A 85 -2.36 -15.21 -22.43
C PRO A 85 -2.42 -13.67 -22.38
N GLN A 86 -1.89 -13.08 -21.31
CA GLN A 86 -1.62 -11.64 -21.28
C GLN A 86 -0.40 -11.31 -22.16
N PRO A 87 -0.44 -10.21 -22.94
CA PRO A 87 0.69 -9.82 -23.77
C PRO A 87 1.84 -9.28 -22.91
N ALA A 88 3.06 -9.38 -23.44
CA ALA A 88 4.27 -8.91 -22.78
C ALA A 88 4.25 -7.38 -22.54
N GLY A 89 4.44 -6.96 -21.29
CA GLY A 89 4.55 -5.55 -20.90
C GLY A 89 5.98 -5.02 -21.02
N LYS A 90 6.27 -4.23 -22.04
CA LYS A 90 7.63 -3.83 -22.42
C LYS A 90 8.18 -2.63 -21.63
N ASN A 91 7.34 -1.89 -20.92
CA ASN A 91 7.71 -0.68 -20.17
C ASN A 91 7.45 -0.77 -18.65
N LEU A 92 7.25 -1.97 -18.10
CA LEU A 92 7.01 -2.15 -16.66
C LEU A 92 8.25 -1.76 -15.85
N ARG A 93 8.10 -0.84 -14.88
CA ARG A 93 9.19 -0.41 -13.99
C ARG A 93 9.36 -1.34 -12.79
N GLU A 94 10.59 -1.52 -12.34
CA GLU A 94 10.88 -2.07 -11.01
C GLU A 94 10.26 -1.16 -9.94
N LEU A 95 9.58 -1.75 -8.96
CA LEU A 95 9.10 -1.07 -7.77
C LEU A 95 10.20 -0.95 -6.73
N THR A 96 10.29 0.22 -6.12
CA THR A 96 11.08 0.49 -4.92
C THR A 96 10.16 0.82 -3.75
N TRP A 97 10.70 0.83 -2.52
CA TRP A 97 9.88 1.08 -1.35
C TRP A 97 9.88 2.54 -0.95
N ASN A 98 8.69 3.10 -0.74
CA ASN A 98 8.51 4.43 -0.21
C ASN A 98 7.92 4.38 1.22
N ASN A 99 8.60 5.04 2.16
CA ASN A 99 8.20 5.02 3.57
C ASN A 99 6.98 5.90 3.87
N ASP A 100 6.72 6.93 3.07
CA ASP A 100 5.53 7.79 3.21
C ASP A 100 4.27 7.05 2.73
N LEU A 101 4.35 6.33 1.61
CA LEU A 101 3.31 5.40 1.16
C LEU A 101 3.02 4.36 2.25
N ALA A 102 4.07 3.74 2.81
CA ALA A 102 3.93 2.70 3.84
C ALA A 102 3.33 3.22 5.14
N ARG A 103 3.76 4.39 5.61
CA ARG A 103 3.22 5.02 6.82
C ARG A 103 1.73 5.33 6.66
N THR A 104 1.33 5.84 5.50
CA THR A 104 -0.06 6.13 5.16
C THR A 104 -0.90 4.86 5.07
N ALA A 105 -0.41 3.84 4.36
CA ALA A 105 -1.04 2.52 4.25
C ALA A 105 -1.22 1.85 5.62
N GLN A 106 -0.20 1.93 6.48
CA GLN A 106 -0.26 1.39 7.85
C GLN A 106 -1.30 2.12 8.68
N ARG A 107 -1.35 3.45 8.60
CA ARG A 107 -2.36 4.22 9.34
C ARG A 107 -3.78 3.87 8.90
N TRP A 108 -3.99 3.58 7.62
CA TRP A 108 -5.30 3.12 7.14
C TRP A 108 -5.65 1.69 7.55
N ALA A 109 -4.67 0.78 7.53
CA ALA A 109 -4.87 -0.58 8.01
C ALA A 109 -5.34 -0.60 9.47
N GLU A 110 -4.74 0.25 10.30
CA GLU A 110 -5.03 0.44 11.73
C GLU A 110 -6.44 0.96 12.06
N GLN A 111 -7.11 1.64 11.11
CA GLN A 111 -8.51 2.03 11.31
C GLN A 111 -9.43 0.81 11.36
N PHE A 112 -8.97 -0.32 10.79
CA PHE A 112 -9.63 -1.61 10.84
C PHE A 112 -11.12 -1.47 10.47
N VAL A 113 -11.39 -0.92 9.30
CA VAL A 113 -12.69 -0.81 8.64
C VAL A 113 -12.57 -1.28 7.19
N SER A 114 -13.66 -1.68 6.55
CA SER A 114 -13.63 -2.15 5.16
C SER A 114 -13.30 -1.04 4.16
N GLY A 115 -12.66 -1.40 3.05
CA GLY A 115 -12.48 -0.53 1.89
C GLY A 115 -11.29 0.43 1.96
N HIS A 116 -11.33 1.41 1.06
CA HIS A 116 -10.31 2.43 0.86
C HIS A 116 -10.43 3.59 1.88
N ASP A 117 -9.35 4.33 2.08
CA ASP A 117 -9.22 5.37 3.11
C ASP A 117 -10.14 6.58 2.94
N CYS A 118 -10.56 6.82 1.71
CA CYS A 118 -11.65 7.72 1.37
C CYS A 118 -12.27 7.26 0.06
N ASN A 119 -13.38 7.88 -0.31
CA ASN A 119 -13.95 7.67 -1.64
C ASN A 119 -12.90 8.05 -2.69
N ALA A 120 -12.76 7.18 -3.70
CA ALA A 120 -11.92 7.51 -4.83
C ALA A 120 -12.52 8.73 -5.55
N GLU A 121 -11.67 9.74 -5.79
CA GLU A 121 -12.00 10.90 -6.61
C GLU A 121 -11.13 10.85 -7.86
N LEU A 122 -11.65 11.39 -8.97
CA LEU A 122 -10.85 11.59 -10.16
C LEU A 122 -9.92 12.78 -9.93
N VAL A 123 -8.63 12.50 -9.73
CA VAL A 123 -7.57 13.52 -9.72
C VAL A 123 -6.92 13.50 -11.10
N GLY A 124 -7.29 14.48 -11.93
CA GLY A 124 -7.05 14.40 -13.36
C GLY A 124 -7.86 13.25 -13.95
N PHE A 125 -7.18 12.25 -14.53
CA PHE A 125 -7.82 11.05 -15.10
C PHE A 125 -7.61 9.78 -14.26
N ALA A 126 -7.00 9.88 -13.07
CA ALA A 126 -6.77 8.73 -12.20
C ALA A 126 -7.82 8.65 -11.10
N ALA A 127 -8.42 7.47 -10.90
CA ALA A 127 -9.28 7.21 -9.74
C ALA A 127 -8.41 6.88 -8.51
N VAL A 128 -8.26 7.84 -7.60
CA VAL A 128 -7.35 7.73 -6.45
C VAL A 128 -7.93 8.30 -5.17
N THR A 129 -7.34 7.94 -4.03
CA THR A 129 -7.75 8.46 -2.72
C THR A 129 -6.94 9.71 -2.37
N HIS A 130 -7.57 10.89 -2.33
CA HIS A 130 -6.88 12.16 -2.03
C HIS A 130 -6.36 12.24 -0.58
N CYS A 131 -6.89 11.40 0.30
CA CYS A 131 -6.48 11.27 1.69
C CYS A 131 -5.11 10.56 1.84
N SER A 132 -4.58 9.95 0.78
CA SER A 132 -3.28 9.28 0.74
C SER A 132 -2.17 10.06 0.01
N ARG A 133 -2.34 11.37 -0.21
CA ARG A 133 -1.41 12.21 -1.01
C ARG A 133 0.03 12.17 -0.48
N ILE A 134 0.98 11.90 -1.37
CA ILE A 134 2.42 11.93 -1.10
C ILE A 134 3.09 13.02 -1.94
N PRO A 135 4.04 13.80 -1.41
CA PRO A 135 4.78 14.78 -2.20
C PRO A 135 5.46 14.16 -3.42
N GLY A 136 5.30 14.78 -4.59
CA GLY A 136 5.86 14.29 -5.85
C GLY A 136 4.92 13.39 -6.65
N TYR A 137 3.75 13.04 -6.11
CA TYR A 137 2.70 12.33 -6.83
C TYR A 137 1.40 13.11 -6.84
N ASP A 138 0.84 13.32 -8.04
CA ASP A 138 -0.48 13.91 -8.21
C ASP A 138 -1.58 12.97 -7.71
N ALA A 139 -1.31 11.67 -7.75
CA ALA A 139 -2.27 10.61 -7.46
C ALA A 139 -1.56 9.41 -6.79
N VAL A 140 -2.20 8.78 -5.80
CA VAL A 140 -1.69 7.59 -5.11
C VAL A 140 -2.72 6.48 -5.25
N GLY A 141 -2.30 5.35 -5.81
CA GLY A 141 -3.15 4.16 -5.94
C GLY A 141 -3.18 3.37 -4.64
N GLN A 142 -4.18 2.53 -4.45
CA GLN A 142 -4.29 1.68 -3.26
C GLN A 142 -4.92 0.34 -3.59
N ASN A 143 -4.28 -0.75 -3.16
CA ASN A 143 -4.91 -2.06 -3.09
C ASN A 143 -5.26 -2.41 -1.65
N PHE A 144 -6.40 -3.08 -1.48
CA PHE A 144 -6.91 -3.55 -0.20
C PHE A 144 -7.14 -5.06 -0.26
N TYR A 145 -6.81 -5.75 0.83
CA TYR A 145 -7.15 -7.15 1.03
C TYR A 145 -7.57 -7.39 2.47
N LEU A 146 -8.60 -8.22 2.66
CA LEU A 146 -9.07 -8.67 3.96
C LEU A 146 -8.89 -10.18 4.05
N GLY A 147 -7.89 -10.61 4.82
CA GLY A 147 -7.66 -12.03 5.07
C GLY A 147 -8.45 -12.49 6.29
N GLY A 148 -9.12 -13.65 6.18
CA GLY A 148 -9.89 -14.27 7.26
C GLY A 148 -9.29 -15.59 7.73
N SER A 149 -9.45 -15.91 9.01
CA SER A 149 -9.05 -17.20 9.60
C SER A 149 -10.01 -17.61 10.71
N SER A 150 -10.32 -18.91 10.81
CA SER A 150 -11.13 -19.47 11.90
C SER A 150 -10.37 -19.51 13.24
N GLY A 151 -9.04 -19.41 13.20
CA GLY A 151 -8.18 -19.28 14.37
C GLY A 151 -7.48 -17.91 14.44
N PRO A 152 -6.73 -17.64 15.52
CA PRO A 152 -5.93 -16.42 15.63
C PRO A 152 -4.96 -16.27 14.46
N ILE A 153 -4.86 -15.06 13.91
CA ILE A 153 -3.86 -14.66 12.93
C ILE A 153 -2.70 -14.05 13.72
N THR A 154 -1.54 -14.70 13.74
CA THR A 154 -0.37 -14.24 14.52
C THR A 154 0.73 -13.61 13.68
N SER A 155 0.60 -13.67 12.35
CA SER A 155 1.55 -13.07 11.40
C SER A 155 0.85 -12.63 10.12
N ALA A 156 1.49 -11.70 9.40
CA ALA A 156 1.01 -11.22 8.12
C ALA A 156 1.27 -12.26 7.02
N ASN A 157 0.28 -12.52 6.18
CA ASN A 157 0.40 -13.35 4.98
C ASN A 157 0.37 -12.47 3.73
N TRP A 158 1.49 -11.80 3.46
CA TRP A 158 1.64 -10.93 2.30
C TRP A 158 1.53 -11.66 0.97
N GLN A 159 1.89 -12.94 0.92
CA GLN A 159 1.74 -13.73 -0.29
C GLN A 159 0.26 -13.88 -0.65
N ALA A 160 -0.59 -14.28 0.29
CA ALA A 160 -2.03 -14.40 0.05
C ALA A 160 -2.67 -13.08 -0.41
N ALA A 161 -2.29 -11.96 0.20
CA ALA A 161 -2.79 -10.64 -0.19
C ALA A 161 -2.43 -10.29 -1.64
N ILE A 162 -1.17 -10.49 -2.03
CA ILE A 162 -0.71 -10.18 -3.40
C ILE A 162 -1.25 -11.20 -4.40
N ASP A 163 -1.36 -12.47 -4.03
CA ASP A 163 -1.94 -13.54 -4.86
C ASP A 163 -3.40 -13.25 -5.20
N GLU A 164 -4.18 -12.72 -4.25
CA GLU A 164 -5.56 -12.31 -4.51
C GLU A 164 -5.61 -11.17 -5.54
N TRP A 165 -4.76 -10.15 -5.37
CA TRP A 165 -4.69 -9.02 -6.30
C TRP A 165 -4.28 -9.44 -7.71
N ILE A 166 -3.23 -10.26 -7.85
CA ILE A 166 -2.79 -10.73 -9.18
C ILE A 166 -3.72 -11.80 -9.76
N GLY A 167 -4.51 -12.47 -8.91
CA GLY A 167 -5.48 -13.49 -9.29
C GLY A 167 -6.62 -12.95 -10.15
N GLU A 168 -6.94 -11.66 -10.00
CA GLU A 168 -7.90 -10.94 -10.84
C GLU A 168 -7.57 -10.98 -12.34
N VAL A 169 -6.32 -11.30 -12.72
CA VAL A 169 -5.92 -11.47 -14.13
C VAL A 169 -6.82 -12.43 -14.91
N LYS A 170 -7.46 -13.39 -14.23
CA LYS A 170 -8.40 -14.34 -14.83
C LYS A 170 -9.61 -13.65 -15.50
N ASP A 171 -9.95 -12.45 -15.04
CA ASP A 171 -11.12 -11.68 -15.48
C ASP A 171 -10.75 -10.57 -16.48
N VAL A 172 -9.46 -10.41 -16.78
CA VAL A 172 -8.93 -9.38 -17.68
C VAL A 172 -9.07 -9.80 -19.14
N VAL A 173 -9.74 -8.97 -19.92
CA VAL A 173 -9.96 -9.12 -21.37
C VAL A 173 -8.94 -8.28 -22.14
N GLY A 174 -7.91 -8.94 -22.69
CA GLY A 174 -6.78 -8.27 -23.34
C GLY A 174 -6.02 -7.32 -22.40
N SER A 175 -5.16 -6.44 -22.92
CA SER A 175 -4.33 -5.55 -22.08
C SER A 175 -4.93 -4.16 -21.85
N THR A 176 -6.23 -3.97 -22.05
CA THR A 176 -6.87 -2.62 -22.08
C THR A 176 -7.70 -2.30 -20.85
N MET A 177 -7.42 -2.94 -19.69
CA MET A 177 -8.23 -2.82 -18.47
C MET A 177 -9.72 -3.15 -18.70
N LYS A 178 -10.02 -4.00 -19.67
CA LYS A 178 -11.38 -4.48 -19.87
C LYS A 178 -11.58 -5.69 -18.99
N THR A 179 -12.75 -5.77 -18.37
CA THR A 179 -13.16 -6.91 -17.56
C THR A 179 -14.27 -7.68 -18.27
N ASN A 180 -14.33 -8.99 -18.02
CA ASN A 180 -15.47 -9.84 -18.39
C ASN A 180 -16.67 -9.71 -17.42
N GLY A 181 -16.62 -8.76 -16.48
CA GLY A 181 -17.61 -8.56 -15.41
C GLY A 181 -17.03 -8.77 -14.01
N GLY A 182 -15.83 -9.35 -13.89
CA GLY A 182 -15.08 -9.46 -12.63
C GLY A 182 -14.37 -8.17 -12.20
N VAL A 183 -13.76 -8.21 -11.01
CA VAL A 183 -12.91 -7.11 -10.49
C VAL A 183 -11.51 -7.31 -11.04
N ILE A 184 -10.90 -6.22 -11.56
CA ILE A 184 -9.54 -6.23 -12.12
C ILE A 184 -8.66 -5.09 -11.60
N GLY A 185 -9.20 -4.22 -10.75
CA GLY A 185 -8.54 -2.98 -10.31
C GLY A 185 -7.26 -3.21 -9.52
N HIS A 186 -7.17 -4.31 -8.77
CA HIS A 186 -5.98 -4.63 -7.99
C HIS A 186 -4.88 -5.19 -8.88
N TYR A 187 -5.19 -6.15 -9.77
CA TYR A 187 -4.21 -6.70 -10.72
C TYR A 187 -3.59 -5.59 -11.55
N THR A 188 -4.43 -4.74 -12.11
CA THR A 188 -4.04 -3.68 -13.02
C THR A 188 -3.15 -2.64 -12.37
N GLN A 189 -3.41 -2.27 -11.12
CA GLN A 189 -2.50 -1.45 -10.31
C GLN A 189 -1.16 -2.15 -10.08
N VAL A 190 -1.14 -3.45 -9.76
CA VAL A 190 0.12 -4.22 -9.57
C VAL A 190 0.98 -4.19 -10.83
N VAL A 191 0.37 -4.22 -12.02
CA VAL A 191 1.06 -4.22 -13.31
C VAL A 191 1.05 -2.85 -14.00
N TRP A 192 0.83 -1.75 -13.27
CA TRP A 192 0.82 -0.41 -13.85
C TRP A 192 2.25 0.06 -14.15
N ALA A 193 2.53 0.41 -15.41
CA ALA A 193 3.88 0.65 -15.90
C ALA A 193 4.55 1.86 -15.24
N GLU A 194 3.80 2.96 -15.07
CA GLU A 194 4.32 4.20 -14.48
C GLU A 194 4.53 4.12 -12.97
N THR A 195 3.81 3.23 -12.27
CA THR A 195 4.02 2.98 -10.86
C THR A 195 5.41 2.39 -10.64
N HIS A 196 6.21 3.05 -9.79
CA HIS A 196 7.60 2.69 -9.49
C HIS A 196 7.93 2.72 -7.99
N GLU A 197 6.98 3.11 -7.14
CA GLU A 197 7.09 3.03 -5.70
C GLU A 197 5.87 2.34 -5.09
N VAL A 198 6.11 1.58 -4.01
CA VAL A 198 5.07 0.95 -3.22
C VAL A 198 5.40 1.07 -1.73
N GLY A 199 4.37 1.21 -0.91
CA GLY A 199 4.50 1.12 0.55
C GLY A 199 3.23 0.54 1.14
N CYS A 200 3.38 -0.42 2.04
CA CYS A 200 2.27 -1.21 2.55
C CYS A 200 2.15 -1.14 4.08
N GLY A 201 0.99 -1.56 4.57
CA GLY A 201 0.64 -1.67 5.97
C GLY A 201 -0.32 -2.82 6.24
N VAL A 202 -0.23 -3.40 7.44
CA VAL A 202 -1.10 -4.49 7.88
C VAL A 202 -1.51 -4.27 9.33
N PHE A 203 -2.77 -4.59 9.63
CA PHE A 203 -3.29 -4.61 10.98
C PHE A 203 -4.34 -5.71 11.14
N GLY A 204 -4.23 -6.49 12.21
CA GLY A 204 -5.22 -7.45 12.66
C GLY A 204 -5.23 -7.47 14.19
N ASN A 205 -6.42 -7.55 14.78
CA ASN A 205 -6.60 -7.51 16.23
C ASN A 205 -7.18 -8.81 16.83
N ASN A 206 -7.18 -9.91 16.06
CA ASN A 206 -7.81 -11.19 16.44
C ASN A 206 -9.22 -11.01 17.03
N LYS A 207 -9.98 -10.08 16.45
CA LYS A 207 -11.43 -9.96 16.68
C LYS A 207 -12.17 -10.36 15.41
N PRO A 208 -13.42 -10.81 15.54
CA PRO A 208 -14.21 -11.16 14.39
C PRO A 208 -14.44 -10.00 13.44
N CYS A 209 -14.47 -10.31 12.14
CA CYS A 209 -14.67 -9.33 11.09
C CYS A 209 -16.16 -9.02 10.89
N VAL A 210 -16.62 -7.89 11.45
CA VAL A 210 -18.05 -7.54 11.41
C VAL A 210 -18.50 -7.03 10.02
N TRP A 211 -17.59 -6.50 9.19
CA TRP A 211 -17.93 -5.79 7.93
C TRP A 211 -17.80 -6.61 6.65
N GLY A 212 -17.98 -7.93 6.71
CA GLY A 212 -17.99 -8.79 5.51
C GLY A 212 -19.00 -9.94 5.55
N GLY A 213 -19.79 -10.05 6.62
CA GLY A 213 -20.55 -11.27 6.93
C GLY A 213 -19.70 -12.38 7.53
N TRP A 214 -18.44 -12.10 7.88
CA TRP A 214 -17.47 -13.04 8.45
C TRP A 214 -17.44 -12.90 9.98
N ASN A 215 -18.63 -12.91 10.59
CA ASN A 215 -18.80 -12.60 12.01
C ASN A 215 -18.15 -13.61 12.96
N ASP A 216 -17.69 -14.75 12.43
CA ASP A 216 -17.04 -15.83 13.20
C ASP A 216 -15.55 -15.98 12.86
N PHE A 217 -14.97 -15.11 12.03
CA PHE A 217 -13.56 -15.22 11.60
C PHE A 217 -12.72 -14.05 12.08
N ASN A 218 -11.55 -14.35 12.62
CA ASN A 218 -10.50 -13.37 12.84
C ASN A 218 -10.04 -12.81 11.51
N CYS A 219 -9.67 -11.53 11.47
CA CYS A 219 -9.21 -10.93 10.23
C CYS A 219 -8.02 -9.99 10.38
N ALA A 220 -7.30 -9.86 9.27
CA ALA A 220 -6.22 -8.90 9.09
C ALA A 220 -6.46 -8.11 7.81
N LYS A 221 -6.34 -6.79 7.91
CA LYS A 221 -6.46 -5.83 6.81
C LYS A 221 -5.08 -5.52 6.28
N TYR A 222 -4.90 -5.67 4.97
CA TYR A 222 -3.68 -5.38 4.24
C TYR A 222 -3.95 -4.23 3.27
N ILE A 223 -3.07 -3.23 3.27
CA ILE A 223 -3.11 -2.08 2.38
C ILE A 223 -1.75 -1.95 1.71
N CYS A 224 -1.72 -1.75 0.40
CA CYS A 224 -0.54 -1.25 -0.30
C CYS A 224 -0.90 0.00 -1.08
N ASN A 225 -0.18 1.09 -0.82
CA ASN A 225 -0.26 2.33 -1.57
C ASN A 225 0.82 2.35 -2.66
N TYR A 226 0.49 2.91 -3.83
CA TYR A 226 1.31 2.88 -5.04
C TYR A 226 1.56 4.29 -5.59
N GLY A 227 2.83 4.58 -5.93
CA GLY A 227 3.30 5.88 -6.37
C GLY A 227 4.02 5.84 -7.73
N PRO A 228 3.62 6.69 -8.70
CA PRO A 228 2.30 7.30 -8.80
C PRO A 228 1.20 6.24 -8.89
N GLY A 229 -0.04 6.65 -8.61
CA GLY A 229 -1.22 5.80 -8.76
C GLY A 229 -1.45 5.36 -10.21
N GLY A 230 -1.97 4.14 -10.36
CA GLY A 230 -2.36 3.58 -11.64
C GLY A 230 -3.84 3.77 -11.95
N ASN A 231 -4.37 2.90 -12.81
CA ASN A 231 -5.78 2.84 -13.19
C ASN A 231 -6.30 4.18 -13.75
N VAL A 232 -5.49 4.79 -14.61
CA VAL A 232 -5.75 6.07 -15.26
C VAL A 232 -6.67 5.89 -16.47
N LEU A 233 -7.55 6.85 -16.70
CA LEU A 233 -8.44 6.95 -17.85
C LEU A 233 -7.84 7.86 -18.93
N ASN A 234 -8.30 7.71 -20.16
CA ASN A 234 -8.10 8.67 -21.23
C ASN A 234 -9.04 9.88 -21.06
N GLU A 235 -8.85 10.91 -21.88
CA GLU A 235 -9.71 12.11 -21.88
C GLU A 235 -11.19 11.78 -22.15
N ASP A 236 -11.45 10.73 -22.94
CA ASP A 236 -12.78 10.22 -23.23
C ASP A 236 -13.33 9.28 -22.13
N LEU A 237 -12.68 9.24 -20.96
CA LEU A 237 -12.99 8.38 -19.81
C LEU A 237 -12.88 6.88 -20.08
N THR A 238 -12.24 6.48 -21.18
CA THR A 238 -11.94 5.06 -21.43
C THR A 238 -10.70 4.63 -20.62
N PRO A 239 -10.63 3.40 -20.10
CA PRO A 239 -9.45 2.94 -19.37
C PRO A 239 -8.17 2.89 -20.23
N GLN A 240 -7.05 3.38 -19.69
CA GLN A 240 -5.74 3.21 -20.31
C GLN A 240 -5.19 1.80 -20.07
N PRO A 241 -4.47 1.19 -21.02
CA PRO A 241 -3.77 -0.07 -20.76
C PRO A 241 -2.73 0.12 -19.63
N PRO A 242 -2.57 -0.86 -18.72
CA PRO A 242 -1.65 -0.70 -17.59
C PRO A 242 -0.19 -0.71 -18.03
N TYR A 243 0.11 -1.19 -19.24
CA TYR A 243 1.46 -1.21 -19.81
C TYR A 243 1.44 -1.21 -21.34
N SER A 244 2.57 -0.86 -21.95
CA SER A 244 2.78 -0.90 -23.40
C SER A 244 3.27 -2.27 -23.86
N THR A 245 2.75 -2.77 -24.98
CA THR A 245 3.21 -4.00 -25.65
C THR A 245 4.23 -3.72 -26.76
N THR A 246 4.44 -2.45 -27.10
CA THR A 246 5.29 -2.01 -28.21
C THR A 246 6.47 -1.18 -27.73
N THR A 247 6.26 -0.30 -26.76
CA THR A 247 7.27 0.63 -26.26
C THR A 247 8.06 0.00 -25.12
N GLY A 248 9.36 -0.11 -25.33
CA GLY A 248 10.30 -0.70 -24.37
C GLY A 248 10.89 0.30 -23.38
N CYS A 249 11.56 -0.25 -22.36
CA CYS A 249 12.36 0.53 -21.43
C CYS A 249 13.52 1.26 -22.11
N VAL A 250 13.70 2.54 -21.78
CA VAL A 250 14.93 3.27 -22.15
C VAL A 250 16.12 2.78 -21.32
N LYS A 251 15.91 2.50 -20.04
CA LYS A 251 16.94 2.01 -19.11
C LYS A 251 16.46 0.73 -18.42
N PRO A 252 17.06 -0.44 -18.70
CA PRO A 252 16.66 -1.68 -18.06
C PRO A 252 17.12 -1.76 -16.60
N SER A 253 16.35 -2.47 -15.76
CA SER A 253 16.76 -2.84 -14.41
C SER A 253 17.90 -3.86 -14.46
N LYS A 254 18.89 -3.69 -13.58
CA LYS A 254 19.96 -4.68 -13.39
C LYS A 254 19.51 -5.85 -12.53
N LYS A 255 18.55 -5.64 -11.63
CA LYS A 255 18.10 -6.62 -10.64
C LYS A 255 16.99 -7.52 -11.18
N TYR A 256 16.09 -6.97 -11.99
CA TYR A 256 14.97 -7.70 -12.60
C TYR A 256 15.03 -7.60 -14.12
N PRO A 257 15.75 -8.51 -14.82
CA PRO A 257 15.87 -8.48 -16.28
C PRO A 257 14.51 -8.48 -16.99
N GLY A 258 14.23 -7.46 -17.80
CA GLY A 258 12.95 -7.25 -18.48
C GLY A 258 12.18 -6.04 -17.95
N LEU A 259 12.39 -5.67 -16.68
CA LEU A 259 11.83 -4.43 -16.14
C LEU A 259 12.68 -3.22 -16.50
N CYS A 260 12.06 -2.05 -16.48
CA CYS A 260 12.74 -0.77 -16.52
C CYS A 260 13.30 -0.48 -15.13
N LYS A 261 14.37 0.31 -15.07
CA LYS A 261 14.86 0.86 -13.81
C LYS A 261 13.74 1.69 -13.15
N ALA A 262 13.65 1.58 -11.82
CA ALA A 262 12.86 2.49 -10.99
C ALA A 262 13.27 3.95 -11.21
#